data_AF-A0A7J7IVI8-F1
#
_entry.id   AF-A0A7J7IVI8-F1
#
_cell.length_a   1.000
_cell.length_b   1.000
_cell.length_c   1.000
_cell.angle_alpha   90.00
_cell.angle_beta   90.00
_cell.angle_gamma   90.00
#
_symmetry.space_group_name_H-M   'P 1'
#
loop_
_entity.id
_entity.type
_entity.pdbx_description
1 polymer ?
#
loop_
_entity_poly.entity_id
_entity_poly.type
_entity_poly.pdbx_seq_one_letter_code
_entity_poly.pdbx_strand_id
1 'polypeptide(L)'
;MAPITGPAETISLTFKTNSGEGLLFHTGDGGNYLNIGLKDAVVYIALQMGSGEKLEYLGRGRQFDDNLWHTLYVHRNVKMMHASVDGSYEISKSFAGNFHEINSRILFLGGASKLKNLPGVRTVQNFHGCLKNVSRRI
;
A
#
# COMPACT_ATOMS: atom_id res chain seq x y z
N MET A 1 2.74 -26.14 17.08
CA MET A 1 2.75 -25.59 15.70
C MET A 1 3.56 -24.31 15.73
N ALA A 2 4.79 -24.31 15.22
CA ALA A 2 5.59 -23.08 15.13
C ALA A 2 5.02 -22.21 13.99
N PRO A 3 5.02 -20.88 14.11
CA PRO A 3 4.62 -20.02 13.01
C PRO A 3 5.64 -20.19 11.88
N ILE A 4 5.15 -20.12 10.65
CA ILE A 4 5.95 -20.19 9.45
C ILE A 4 6.68 -18.83 9.33
N THR A 5 7.81 -18.68 10.05
CA THR A 5 8.64 -17.48 10.06
C THR A 5 9.44 -17.39 8.77
N GLY A 6 8.78 -16.90 7.72
CA GLY A 6 9.47 -16.28 6.58
C GLY A 6 9.72 -14.80 6.85
N PRO A 7 10.51 -14.12 5.99
CA PRO A 7 10.68 -12.67 6.06
C PRO A 7 9.33 -11.95 6.10
N ALA A 8 9.22 -10.95 6.97
CA ALA A 8 8.02 -10.14 7.13
C ALA A 8 8.35 -8.68 6.91
N GLU A 9 7.44 -7.95 6.28
CA GLU A 9 7.58 -6.53 6.05
C GLU A 9 6.36 -5.80 6.63
N THR A 10 6.64 -4.75 7.39
CA THR A 10 5.63 -3.85 7.94
C THR A 10 5.80 -2.46 7.35
N ILE A 11 4.71 -1.89 6.85
CA ILE A 11 4.63 -0.51 6.38
C ILE A 11 3.55 0.19 7.20
N SER A 12 3.87 1.37 7.72
CA SER A 12 2.92 2.23 8.41
C SER A 12 3.05 3.66 7.91
N LEU A 13 1.93 4.35 7.73
CA LEU A 13 1.92 5.80 7.51
C LEU A 13 0.61 6.38 8.03
N THR A 14 0.66 7.64 8.44
CA THR A 14 -0.55 8.40 8.78
C THR A 14 -0.73 9.52 7.77
N PHE A 15 -1.92 9.63 7.19
CA PHE A 15 -2.23 10.62 6.16
C PHE A 15 -3.45 11.47 6.54
N LYS A 16 -3.54 12.66 5.95
CA LYS A 16 -4.68 13.59 6.07
C LYS A 16 -4.84 14.34 4.75
N THR A 17 -6.03 14.35 4.16
CA THR A 17 -6.28 14.94 2.85
C THR A 17 -7.75 15.32 2.65
N ASN A 18 -8.01 16.21 1.69
CA ASN A 18 -9.34 16.52 1.14
C ASN A 18 -9.47 16.03 -0.31
N SER A 19 -8.52 15.22 -0.78
CA SER A 19 -8.46 14.74 -2.14
C SER A 19 -8.70 13.24 -2.16
N GLY A 20 -9.71 12.82 -2.93
CA GLY A 20 -10.03 11.41 -3.13
C GLY A 20 -9.01 10.64 -3.98
N GLU A 21 -7.95 11.31 -4.47
CA GLU A 21 -6.91 10.72 -5.30
C GLU A 21 -5.51 11.13 -4.84
N GLY A 22 -4.56 10.19 -4.81
CA GLY A 22 -3.17 10.50 -4.55
C GLY A 22 -2.29 9.29 -4.25
N LEU A 23 -1.03 9.35 -4.69
CA LEU A 23 -0.03 8.32 -4.37
C LEU A 23 0.43 8.43 -2.91
N LEU A 24 0.21 7.40 -2.09
CA LEU A 24 0.70 7.40 -0.71
C LEU A 24 2.12 6.80 -0.64
N PHE A 25 2.32 5.63 -1.24
CA PHE A 25 3.55 4.87 -1.14
C PHE A 25 3.75 4.01 -2.39
N HIS A 26 4.98 3.97 -2.92
CA HIS A 26 5.36 3.01 -3.95
C HIS A 26 6.79 2.53 -3.78
N THR A 27 6.97 1.23 -3.98
CA THR A 27 8.29 0.59 -4.09
C THR A 27 8.20 -0.56 -5.08
N GLY A 28 9.27 -0.79 -5.83
CA GLY A 28 9.34 -1.86 -6.81
C GLY A 28 9.95 -1.44 -8.13
N ASP A 29 10.23 -2.42 -8.96
CA ASP A 29 10.76 -2.27 -10.30
C ASP A 29 10.03 -3.22 -11.26
N GLY A 30 9.43 -2.66 -12.32
CA GLY A 30 8.79 -3.45 -13.38
C GLY A 30 7.77 -4.48 -12.88
N GLY A 31 8.20 -5.73 -12.75
CA GLY A 31 7.36 -6.91 -12.47
C GLY A 31 7.07 -7.22 -11.00
N ASN A 32 7.79 -6.60 -10.05
CA ASN A 32 7.54 -6.77 -8.61
C ASN A 32 7.39 -5.42 -7.93
N TYR A 33 6.23 -5.16 -7.33
CA TYR A 33 5.95 -3.85 -6.73
C TYR A 33 4.86 -3.91 -5.66
N LEU A 34 4.88 -2.91 -4.81
CA LEU A 34 3.80 -2.54 -3.91
C LEU A 34 3.46 -1.07 -4.18
N ASN A 35 2.22 -0.81 -4.57
CA ASN A 35 1.65 0.51 -4.75
C ASN A 35 0.48 0.68 -3.79
N ILE A 36 0.48 1.80 -3.06
CA ILE A 36 -0.58 2.17 -2.14
C ILE A 36 -0.97 3.61 -2.44
N GLY A 37 -2.26 3.87 -2.57
CA GLY A 37 -2.77 5.21 -2.84
C GLY A 37 -4.23 5.35 -2.47
N LEU A 38 -4.76 6.54 -2.76
CA LEU A 38 -6.18 6.85 -2.71
C LEU A 38 -6.73 6.84 -4.13
N LYS A 39 -7.90 6.23 -4.29
CA LYS A 39 -8.73 6.31 -5.49
C LYS A 39 -10.18 6.37 -5.05
N ASP A 40 -10.94 7.34 -5.57
CA ASP A 40 -12.34 7.56 -5.19
C ASP A 40 -12.53 7.64 -3.66
N ALA A 41 -11.57 8.29 -3.00
CA ALA A 41 -11.48 8.49 -1.55
C ALA A 41 -11.33 7.22 -0.69
N VAL A 42 -11.08 6.06 -1.31
CA VAL A 42 -10.75 4.82 -0.60
C VAL A 42 -9.29 4.46 -0.78
N VAL A 43 -8.70 3.80 0.23
CA VAL A 43 -7.31 3.32 0.14
C VAL A 43 -7.29 2.07 -0.73
N TYR A 44 -6.42 2.04 -1.73
CA TYR A 44 -6.15 0.83 -2.51
C TYR A 44 -4.72 0.33 -2.27
N ILE A 45 -4.54 -0.98 -2.38
CA ILE A 45 -3.24 -1.65 -2.36
C ILE A 45 -3.14 -2.53 -3.59
N ALA A 46 -2.15 -2.26 -4.45
CA ALA A 46 -1.79 -3.09 -5.59
C ALA A 46 -0.42 -3.73 -5.33
N LEU A 47 -0.38 -5.06 -5.34
CA LEU A 47 0.81 -5.85 -5.06
C LEU A 47 1.02 -6.89 -6.16
N GLN A 48 2.20 -6.92 -6.75
CA GLN A 48 2.59 -7.93 -7.73
C GLN A 48 3.92 -8.56 -7.34
N MET A 49 3.95 -9.89 -7.32
CA MET A 49 5.11 -10.69 -6.93
C MET A 49 5.17 -12.00 -7.74
N GLY A 50 5.29 -11.90 -9.07
CA GLY A 50 5.42 -13.05 -9.98
C GLY A 50 4.15 -13.86 -10.27
N SER A 51 3.11 -13.82 -9.42
CA SER A 51 1.85 -14.57 -9.60
C SER A 51 0.69 -13.76 -10.20
N GLY A 52 0.98 -12.61 -10.82
CA GLY A 52 -0.01 -11.62 -11.20
C GLY A 52 -0.33 -10.59 -10.10
N GLU A 53 -0.98 -9.51 -10.49
CA GLU A 53 -1.36 -8.41 -9.61
C GLU A 53 -2.52 -8.82 -8.68
N LYS A 54 -2.40 -8.45 -7.41
CA LYS A 54 -3.52 -8.40 -6.45
C LYS A 54 -3.86 -6.96 -6.13
N LEU A 55 -5.11 -6.59 -6.39
CA LEU A 55 -5.65 -5.27 -6.13
C LEU A 55 -6.75 -5.38 -5.07
N GLU A 56 -6.60 -4.64 -3.99
CA GLU A 56 -7.55 -4.61 -2.89
C GLU A 56 -7.90 -3.18 -2.51
N TYR A 57 -9.14 -2.95 -2.10
CA TYR A 57 -9.64 -1.66 -1.63
C TYR A 57 -10.07 -1.77 -0.17
N LEU A 58 -9.56 -0.89 0.68
CA LEU A 58 -9.91 -0.75 2.08
C LEU A 58 -10.91 0.40 2.24
N GLY A 59 -11.87 0.24 3.15
CA GLY A 59 -12.91 1.25 3.39
C GLY A 59 -14.24 0.96 2.71
N ARG A 60 -14.76 -0.28 2.78
CA ARG A 60 -16.14 -0.57 2.34
C ARG A 60 -17.13 0.36 3.03
N GLY A 61 -17.68 1.32 2.29
CA GLY A 61 -18.61 2.33 2.81
C GLY A 61 -17.96 3.46 3.63
N ARG A 62 -16.62 3.59 3.62
CA ARG A 62 -15.89 4.67 4.31
C ARG A 62 -14.92 5.35 3.36
N GLN A 63 -15.05 6.67 3.27
CA GLN A 63 -14.11 7.57 2.59
C GLN A 63 -13.10 8.13 3.58
N PHE A 64 -11.87 8.38 3.12
CA PHE A 64 -10.73 8.83 3.93
C PHE A 64 -10.15 10.20 3.48
N ASP A 65 -10.93 10.98 2.72
CA ASP A 65 -10.62 12.33 2.27
C ASP A 65 -11.37 13.42 3.08
N ASP A 66 -11.65 13.14 4.35
CA ASP A 66 -12.47 13.98 5.23
C ASP A 66 -11.65 15.02 6.05
N ASN A 67 -10.39 15.26 5.66
CA ASN A 67 -9.44 16.10 6.39
C ASN A 67 -9.11 15.63 7.82
N LEU A 68 -9.34 14.37 8.17
CA LEU A 68 -8.92 13.78 9.43
C LEU A 68 -7.67 12.91 9.25
N TRP A 69 -7.01 12.63 10.37
CA TRP A 69 -5.84 11.76 10.36
C TRP A 69 -6.29 10.29 10.29
N HIS A 70 -5.83 9.60 9.25
CA HIS A 70 -6.03 8.17 9.08
C HIS A 70 -4.70 7.43 9.12
N THR A 71 -4.65 6.29 9.80
CA THR A 71 -3.44 5.47 9.90
C THR A 71 -3.60 4.22 9.06
N LEU A 72 -2.76 4.11 8.03
CA LEU A 72 -2.60 2.90 7.24
C LEU A 72 -1.52 2.02 7.88
N TYR A 73 -1.85 0.74 8.04
CA TYR A 73 -0.94 -0.31 8.45
C TYR A 73 -1.00 -1.44 7.44
N VAL A 74 0.16 -1.91 6.98
CA VAL A 74 0.29 -3.07 6.10
C VAL A 74 1.36 -3.98 6.70
N HIS A 75 0.99 -5.22 6.98
CA HIS A 75 1.92 -6.26 7.40
C HIS A 75 1.82 -7.42 6.41
N ARG A 76 2.93 -7.76 5.77
CA ARG A 76 2.99 -8.92 4.88
C ARG A 76 4.08 -9.88 5.31
N ASN A 77 3.84 -11.15 5.08
CA ASN A 77 4.87 -12.18 5.09
C ASN A 77 4.81 -12.95 3.76
N VAL A 78 5.59 -14.02 3.68
CA VAL A 78 5.66 -14.92 2.52
C VAL A 78 4.29 -15.37 1.99
N LYS A 79 3.30 -15.58 2.86
CA LYS A 79 2.02 -16.22 2.48
C LYS A 79 0.83 -15.29 2.54
N MET A 80 0.89 -14.23 3.33
CA MET A 80 -0.26 -13.39 3.63
C MET A 80 0.11 -11.91 3.72
N MET A 81 -0.82 -11.06 3.30
CA MET A 81 -0.84 -9.64 3.60
C MET A 81 -2.07 -9.37 4.46
N HIS A 82 -1.84 -8.66 5.55
CA HIS A 82 -2.86 -8.02 6.35
C HIS A 82 -2.69 -6.51 6.18
N ALA A 83 -3.79 -5.80 5.97
CA ALA A 83 -3.76 -4.35 5.92
C ALA A 83 -4.99 -3.78 6.61
N SER A 84 -4.83 -2.62 7.24
CA SER A 84 -5.90 -1.92 7.92
C SER A 84 -5.77 -0.41 7.76
N VAL A 85 -6.92 0.27 7.71
CA VAL A 85 -7.01 1.71 7.95
C VAL A 85 -7.71 1.93 9.29
N ASP A 86 -7.10 2.73 10.16
CA ASP A 86 -7.56 3.07 11.50
C ASP A 86 -7.81 1.84 12.42
N GLY A 87 -7.16 0.71 12.10
CA GLY A 87 -7.36 -0.57 12.81
C GLY A 87 -8.78 -1.14 12.72
N SER A 88 -9.64 -0.60 11.84
CA SER A 88 -11.06 -1.00 11.74
C SER A 88 -11.43 -1.50 10.35
N TYR A 89 -10.84 -0.92 9.30
CA TYR A 89 -11.12 -1.30 7.92
C TYR A 89 -10.05 -2.24 7.43
N GLU A 90 -10.23 -3.53 7.68
CA GLU A 90 -9.18 -4.54 7.49
C GLU A 90 -9.41 -5.45 6.28
N ILE A 91 -8.31 -5.91 5.71
CA ILE A 91 -8.27 -6.98 4.72
C ILE A 91 -7.16 -7.96 5.06
N SER A 92 -7.41 -9.23 4.78
CA SER A 92 -6.41 -10.29 4.86
C SER A 92 -6.46 -11.12 3.59
N LYS A 93 -5.34 -11.20 2.87
CA LYS A 93 -5.24 -11.91 1.59
C LYS A 93 -4.05 -12.84 1.57
N SER A 94 -4.26 -14.07 1.14
CA SER A 94 -3.20 -15.03 0.87
C SER A 94 -2.58 -14.76 -0.50
N PHE A 95 -1.28 -15.02 -0.65
CA PHE A 95 -0.55 -14.95 -1.93
C PHE A 95 -0.16 -16.36 -2.35
N ALA A 96 -0.26 -16.61 -3.66
CA ALA A 96 0.23 -17.85 -4.24
C ALA A 96 1.59 -17.55 -4.88
N GLY A 97 2.59 -18.41 -4.68
CA GLY A 97 3.91 -18.26 -5.30
C GLY A 97 5.07 -18.32 -4.30
N ASN A 98 6.27 -18.45 -4.86
CA ASN A 98 7.53 -18.61 -4.12
C ASN A 98 8.37 -17.32 -4.09
N PHE A 99 7.82 -16.20 -4.58
CA PHE A 99 8.52 -14.92 -4.56
C PHE A 99 8.12 -14.15 -3.30
N HIS A 100 9.11 -13.68 -2.56
CA HIS A 100 8.92 -13.19 -1.19
C HIS A 100 9.40 -11.74 -0.97
N GLU A 101 10.17 -11.20 -1.91
CA GLU A 101 10.83 -9.91 -1.76
C GLU A 101 10.50 -8.96 -2.91
N ILE A 102 10.28 -7.70 -2.54
CA ILE A 102 10.32 -6.56 -3.46
C ILE A 102 11.68 -5.92 -3.24
N ASN A 103 12.65 -6.26 -4.10
CA ASN A 103 14.01 -5.75 -4.01
C ASN A 103 14.12 -4.44 -4.79
N SER A 104 13.66 -3.34 -4.19
CA SER A 104 13.82 -2.00 -4.73
C SER A 104 14.68 -1.13 -3.81
N ARG A 105 15.60 -0.38 -4.42
CA ARG A 105 16.39 0.66 -3.74
C ARG A 105 15.68 2.00 -3.71
N ILE A 106 14.55 2.13 -4.41
CA ILE A 106 13.82 3.39 -4.57
C ILE A 106 12.45 3.26 -3.91
N LEU A 107 12.14 4.26 -3.08
CA LEU A 107 10.85 4.47 -2.45
C LEU A 107 10.28 5.81 -2.90
N PHE A 108 9.04 5.82 -3.35
CA PHE A 108 8.28 7.04 -3.59
C PHE A 108 7.25 7.23 -2.49
N LEU A 109 7.19 8.43 -1.92
CA LEU A 109 6.23 8.83 -0.89
C LEU A 109 5.51 10.09 -1.35
N GLY A 110 4.19 10.09 -1.31
CA GLY A 110 3.37 11.25 -1.70
C GLY A 110 3.35 11.56 -3.20
N GLY A 111 4.32 11.08 -3.99
CA GLY A 111 4.32 11.36 -5.42
C GLY A 111 5.55 10.85 -6.17
N ALA A 112 5.47 10.96 -7.49
CA ALA A 112 6.57 10.69 -8.40
C ALA A 112 6.51 11.62 -9.63
N SER A 113 7.67 11.90 -10.23
CA SER A 113 7.76 12.75 -11.43
C SER A 113 7.05 12.15 -12.64
N LYS A 114 7.03 10.82 -12.76
CA LYS A 114 6.35 10.07 -13.82
C LYS A 114 5.36 9.08 -13.21
N LEU A 115 4.38 9.59 -12.47
CA LEU A 115 3.41 8.78 -11.73
C LEU A 115 2.75 7.68 -12.56
N LYS A 116 2.30 8.01 -13.78
CA LYS A 116 1.63 7.06 -14.70
C LYS A 116 2.52 5.89 -15.15
N ASN A 117 3.83 6.01 -14.97
CA ASN A 117 4.78 4.96 -15.33
C ASN A 117 5.04 4.00 -14.15
N LEU A 118 4.55 4.32 -12.95
CA LEU A 118 4.69 3.42 -11.80
C LEU A 118 3.71 2.25 -11.95
N PRO A 119 4.19 1.00 -11.84
CA PRO A 119 3.32 -0.16 -11.95
C PRO A 119 2.33 -0.22 -10.78
N GLY A 120 1.12 -0.71 -11.06
CA GLY A 120 0.04 -0.84 -10.07
C GLY A 120 -0.63 0.47 -9.65
N VAL A 121 -0.23 1.63 -10.18
CA VAL A 121 -0.87 2.90 -9.83
C VAL A 121 -2.33 2.94 -10.32
N ARG A 122 -3.24 3.49 -9.50
CA ARG A 122 -4.67 3.66 -9.82
C ARG A 122 -5.13 5.12 -9.78
N THR A 123 -4.26 6.02 -9.37
CA THR A 123 -4.49 7.46 -9.35
C THR A 123 -3.74 8.17 -10.47
N VAL A 124 -4.25 9.34 -10.87
CA VAL A 124 -3.62 10.19 -11.89
C VAL A 124 -2.81 11.36 -11.33
N GLN A 125 -2.79 11.55 -10.01
CA GLN A 125 -2.14 12.69 -9.36
C GLN A 125 -1.28 12.30 -8.15
N ASN A 126 -0.30 13.14 -7.84
CA ASN A 126 0.44 13.05 -6.60
C ASN A 126 -0.49 13.39 -5.42
N PHE A 127 -0.16 12.87 -4.24
CA PHE A 127 -0.92 13.13 -3.03
C PHE A 127 -0.81 14.60 -2.62
N HIS A 128 -1.97 15.20 -2.37
CA HIS A 128 -2.09 16.57 -1.87
C HIS A 128 -2.66 16.54 -0.46
N GLY A 129 -1.80 16.62 0.55
CA GLY A 129 -2.18 16.52 1.95
C GLY A 129 -0.97 16.45 2.88
N CYS A 130 -1.19 15.98 4.10
CA CYS A 130 -0.13 15.76 5.08
C CYS A 130 0.17 14.26 5.24
N LEU A 131 1.45 13.91 5.31
CA LEU A 131 1.93 12.59 5.71
C LEU A 131 2.78 12.72 6.98
N LYS A 132 2.64 11.77 7.90
CA LYS A 132 3.50 11.64 9.10
C LYS A 132 3.69 10.17 9.48
N ASN A 133 4.65 9.93 10.38
CA ASN A 133 4.92 8.60 10.95
C ASN A 133 5.12 7.49 9.90
N VAL A 134 5.77 7.83 8.80
CA VAL A 134 6.08 6.87 7.73
C VAL A 134 7.17 5.93 8.21
N SER A 135 6.89 4.63 8.22
CA SER A 135 7.85 3.60 8.58
C SER A 135 7.75 2.39 7.65
N ARG A 136 8.90 1.79 7.37
CA ARG A 136 9.05 0.52 6.65
C ARG A 136 10.05 -0.31 7.44
N ARG A 137 9.65 -1.51 7.86
CA ARG A 137 10.47 -2.46 8.62
C ARG A 137 10.47 -3.79 7.90
N ILE A 138 11.63 -4.42 7.75
CA ILE A 138 11.86 -5.71 7.08
C ILE A 138 12.59 -6.60 8.09
#